data_AF-A0ABC8M035-F1
#
_entry.id   AF-A0ABC8M035-F1
#
_cell.length_a   1.000
_cell.length_b   1.000
_cell.length_c   1.000
_cell.angle_alpha   90.00
_cell.angle_beta   90.00
_cell.angle_gamma   90.00
#
_symmetry.space_group_name_H-M   'P 1'
#
loop_
_entity.id
_entity.type
_entity.pdbx_description
1 polymer ?
#
loop_
_entity_poly.entity_id
_entity_poly.type
_entity_poly.pdbx_seq_one_letter_code
_entity_poly.pdbx_strand_id
1 'polypeptide(L)'
;MGIASSIQFPPPKPEQEKPEDYSDWPYSVRTNGDLLIKKIYGLFPPREGEASTDEEAAEARYCEFMRGGGCKDVFNALEDCEGPRSAKCKEMAGMLFNCMYSHSDYYQPVIAVWETFYEQLAKDLEVFHAKKQREESFEKAYLFKGFKRF
;
A
#
# COMPACT_ATOMS: atom_id res chain seq x y z
N MET A 1 23.60 38.48 1.34
CA MET A 1 23.64 37.29 2.22
C MET A 1 22.19 36.96 2.54
N GLY A 2 21.71 35.80 2.09
CA GLY A 2 20.29 35.51 1.89
C GLY A 2 19.52 35.20 3.16
N ILE A 3 18.23 35.54 3.15
CA ILE A 3 17.24 35.13 4.15
C ILE A 3 16.86 33.66 3.91
N ALA A 4 17.20 32.77 4.83
CA ALA A 4 16.71 31.41 4.83
C ALA A 4 15.25 31.45 5.30
N SER A 5 14.32 31.29 4.36
CA SER A 5 12.89 31.14 4.64
C SER A 5 12.68 29.76 5.25
N SER A 6 12.60 29.70 6.58
CA SER A 6 12.24 28.49 7.31
C SER A 6 10.81 28.08 6.95
N ILE A 7 10.68 27.10 6.06
CA ILE A 7 9.43 26.37 5.86
C ILE A 7 9.25 25.54 7.13
N GLN A 8 8.43 26.04 8.05
CA GLN A 8 7.97 25.27 9.20
C GLN A 8 7.10 24.13 8.65
N PHE A 9 7.63 22.91 8.61
CA PHE A 9 6.79 21.73 8.38
C PHE A 9 5.72 21.69 9.47
N PRO A 10 4.44 21.43 9.14
CA PRO A 10 3.42 21.24 10.15
C PRO A 10 3.88 20.11 11.09
N PRO A 11 3.64 20.24 12.41
CA PRO A 11 4.03 19.22 13.37
C PRO A 11 3.42 17.87 12.96
N PRO A 12 4.16 16.76 13.11
CA PRO A 12 3.61 15.44 12.82
C PRO A 12 2.34 15.27 13.64
N LYS A 13 1.23 14.98 12.97
CA LYS A 13 -0.04 14.67 13.64
C LYS A 13 0.22 13.50 14.60
N PRO A 14 -0.41 13.49 15.79
CA PRO A 14 -0.27 12.39 16.73
C PRO A 14 -0.56 11.09 15.99
N GLU A 15 0.39 10.16 16.09
CA GLU A 15 0.37 8.86 15.46
C GLU A 15 -0.94 8.18 15.83
N GLN A 16 -1.88 8.11 14.88
CA GLN A 16 -3.07 7.29 15.04
C GLN A 16 -2.55 5.86 15.19
N GLU A 17 -2.81 5.25 16.35
CA GLU A 17 -2.53 3.84 16.60
C GLU A 17 -3.00 3.02 15.39
N LYS A 18 -2.02 2.48 14.67
CA LYS A 18 -2.26 1.63 13.52
C LYS A 18 -2.92 0.35 14.06
N PRO A 19 -4.08 -0.08 13.55
CA PRO A 19 -4.74 -1.27 14.08
C PRO A 19 -3.78 -2.47 14.00
N GLU A 20 -3.48 -3.08 15.14
CA GLU A 20 -2.61 -4.27 15.21
C GLU A 20 -3.27 -5.51 14.58
N ASP A 21 -4.60 -5.47 14.38
CA ASP A 21 -5.39 -6.51 13.74
C ASP A 21 -5.97 -6.06 12.40
N TYR A 22 -5.29 -6.47 11.33
CA TYR A 22 -5.64 -6.20 9.94
C TYR A 22 -6.84 -7.03 9.44
N SER A 23 -7.38 -7.93 10.26
CA SER A 23 -8.58 -8.71 9.90
C SER A 23 -9.85 -7.85 9.80
N ASP A 24 -9.86 -6.70 10.49
CA ASP A 24 -10.94 -5.70 10.46
C ASP A 24 -10.75 -4.64 9.35
N TRP A 25 -9.67 -4.74 8.55
CA TRP A 25 -9.50 -3.83 7.42
C TRP A 25 -10.58 -4.10 6.37
N PRO A 26 -11.15 -3.05 5.75
CA PRO A 26 -12.27 -3.22 4.85
C PRO A 26 -11.93 -4.22 3.75
N TYR A 27 -12.87 -5.09 3.39
CA TYR A 27 -12.72 -6.07 2.31
C TYR A 27 -12.24 -5.42 0.99
N SER A 28 -12.63 -4.17 0.74
CA SER A 28 -12.14 -3.36 -0.39
C SER A 28 -10.63 -3.18 -0.36
N VAL A 29 -10.03 -3.01 0.82
CA VAL A 29 -8.58 -2.80 0.91
C VAL A 29 -7.79 -4.10 0.73
N ARG A 30 -8.34 -5.25 1.16
CA ARG A 30 -7.77 -6.57 0.86
C ARG A 30 -7.85 -6.88 -0.64
N THR A 31 -9.02 -6.72 -1.25
CA THR A 31 -9.21 -6.98 -2.69
C THR A 31 -8.42 -6.03 -3.59
N ASN A 32 -8.22 -4.78 -3.17
CA ASN A 32 -7.33 -3.88 -3.87
C ASN A 32 -5.88 -4.37 -3.83
N GLY A 33 -5.44 -5.03 -2.75
CA GLY A 33 -4.11 -5.63 -2.64
C GLY A 33 -3.89 -6.77 -3.65
N ASP A 34 -4.86 -7.67 -3.77
CA ASP A 34 -4.80 -8.74 -4.78
C ASP A 34 -4.82 -8.17 -6.21
N LEU A 35 -5.61 -7.11 -6.44
CA LEU A 35 -5.66 -6.42 -7.72
C LEU A 35 -4.33 -5.72 -8.03
N LEU A 36 -3.65 -5.16 -7.02
CA LEU A 36 -2.34 -4.56 -7.16
C LEU A 36 -1.32 -5.60 -7.66
N ILE A 37 -1.25 -6.75 -6.98
CA ILE A 37 -0.33 -7.84 -7.35
C ILE A 37 -0.60 -8.28 -8.80
N LYS A 38 -1.87 -8.51 -9.16
CA LYS A 38 -2.25 -8.87 -10.54
C LYS A 38 -1.86 -7.81 -11.57
N LYS A 39 -2.03 -6.53 -11.26
CA LYS A 39 -1.63 -5.44 -12.16
C LYS A 39 -0.12 -5.37 -12.32
N ILE A 40 0.66 -5.52 -11.25
CA ILE A 40 2.12 -5.54 -11.31
C ILE A 40 2.60 -6.71 -12.17
N TYR A 41 2.08 -7.92 -11.93
CA TYR A 41 2.42 -9.10 -12.71
C TYR A 41 2.03 -8.95 -14.18
N GLY A 42 0.91 -8.29 -14.46
CA GLY A 42 0.46 -7.95 -15.81
C GLY A 42 1.36 -6.98 -16.58
N LEU A 43 2.30 -6.28 -15.93
CA LEU A 43 3.32 -5.47 -16.62
C LEU A 43 4.36 -6.33 -17.35
N PHE A 44 4.48 -7.61 -16.97
CA PHE A 44 5.50 -8.52 -17.48
C PHE A 44 4.85 -9.64 -18.29
N PRO A 45 4.66 -9.45 -19.62
CA PRO A 45 3.93 -10.38 -20.46
C PRO A 45 4.60 -11.77 -20.51
N PRO A 46 3.81 -12.84 -20.72
CA PRO A 46 4.32 -14.20 -20.80
C PRO A 46 5.30 -14.39 -21.96
N ARG A 47 6.31 -15.25 -21.76
CA ARG A 47 7.24 -15.65 -22.82
C ARG A 47 6.58 -16.66 -23.76
N GLU A 48 7.18 -16.86 -24.93
CA GLU A 48 6.68 -17.82 -25.91
C GLU A 48 6.66 -19.24 -25.31
N GLY A 49 5.47 -19.83 -25.21
CA GLY A 49 5.25 -21.14 -24.57
C GLY A 49 4.72 -21.08 -23.13
N GLU A 50 4.63 -19.91 -22.50
CA GLU A 50 4.05 -19.73 -21.16
C GLU A 50 2.56 -19.39 -21.24
N ALA A 51 1.75 -19.98 -20.36
CA ALA A 51 0.35 -19.60 -20.22
C ALA A 51 0.24 -18.23 -19.53
N SER A 52 -0.62 -17.34 -20.06
CA SER A 52 -0.85 -16.01 -19.47
C SER A 52 -1.43 -16.01 -18.06
N THR A 53 -1.92 -17.15 -17.57
CA THR A 53 -2.52 -17.33 -16.24
C THR A 53 -1.57 -17.96 -15.21
N ASP A 54 -0.33 -18.25 -15.60
CA ASP A 54 0.67 -18.81 -14.70
C ASP A 54 1.21 -17.71 -13.77
N GLU A 55 0.67 -17.64 -12.55
CA GLU A 55 1.03 -16.65 -11.54
C GLU A 55 2.48 -16.82 -11.06
N GLU A 56 2.99 -18.06 -10.98
CA GLU A 56 4.38 -18.35 -10.58
C GLU A 56 5.37 -17.86 -11.65
N ALA A 57 5.06 -18.09 -12.93
CA ALA A 57 5.85 -17.54 -14.02
C ALA A 57 5.78 -16.00 -14.06
N ALA A 58 4.63 -15.41 -13.74
CA ALA A 58 4.47 -13.96 -13.69
C ALA A 58 5.25 -13.32 -12.54
N GLU A 59 5.23 -13.95 -11.36
CA GLU A 59 6.06 -13.58 -10.22
C GLU A 59 7.55 -13.68 -10.57
N ALA A 60 7.98 -14.77 -11.23
CA ALA A 60 9.36 -14.93 -11.65
C ALA A 60 9.84 -13.80 -12.56
N ARG A 61 9.03 -13.38 -13.55
CA ARG A 61 9.34 -12.26 -14.44
C ARG A 61 9.40 -10.92 -13.69
N TYR A 62 8.53 -10.72 -12.71
CA TYR A 62 8.61 -9.55 -11.83
C TYR A 62 9.90 -9.56 -10.99
N CYS A 63 10.26 -10.68 -10.38
CA CYS A 63 11.50 -10.80 -9.61
C CYS A 63 12.75 -10.59 -10.49
N GLU A 64 12.76 -11.12 -11.71
CA GLU A 64 13.82 -10.85 -12.69
C GLU A 64 13.97 -9.36 -12.99
N PHE A 65 12.85 -8.66 -13.22
CA PHE A 65 12.85 -7.20 -13.41
C PHE A 65 13.39 -6.47 -12.17
N MET A 66 12.91 -6.81 -10.98
CA MET A 66 13.35 -6.17 -9.74
C MET A 66 14.86 -6.32 -9.52
N ARG A 67 15.40 -7.50 -9.83
CA ARG A 67 16.84 -7.81 -9.75
C ARG A 67 17.67 -7.22 -10.89
N GLY A 68 17.04 -6.74 -11.97
CA GLY A 68 17.70 -6.09 -13.10
C GLY A 68 18.06 -4.62 -12.88
N GLY A 69 17.45 -3.97 -11.87
CA GLY A 69 17.70 -2.56 -11.56
C GLY A 69 18.65 -2.32 -10.40
N GLY A 70 18.87 -1.04 -10.08
CA GLY A 70 19.79 -0.60 -9.03
C GLY A 70 19.38 -0.96 -7.59
N CYS A 71 18.13 -1.41 -7.39
CA CYS A 71 17.58 -1.74 -6.07
C CYS A 71 17.62 -3.24 -5.74
N LYS A 72 18.33 -4.04 -6.55
CA LYS A 72 18.42 -5.50 -6.42
C LYS A 72 18.79 -5.95 -5.01
N ASP A 73 19.78 -5.34 -4.37
CA ASP A 73 20.27 -5.80 -3.06
C ASP A 73 19.22 -5.62 -1.96
N VAL A 74 18.50 -4.50 -1.99
CA VAL A 74 17.39 -4.23 -1.06
C VAL A 74 16.21 -5.15 -1.35
N PHE A 75 15.95 -5.45 -2.63
CA PHE A 75 14.90 -6.38 -3.05
C PHE A 75 15.17 -7.81 -2.57
N ASN A 76 16.37 -8.34 -2.80
CA ASN A 76 16.73 -9.69 -2.35
C ASN A 76 16.63 -9.81 -0.82
N ALA A 77 17.08 -8.79 -0.09
CA ALA A 77 17.00 -8.80 1.36
C ALA A 77 15.55 -8.63 1.89
N LEU A 78 14.63 -8.11 1.07
CA LEU A 78 13.19 -8.16 1.35
C LEU A 78 12.60 -9.55 1.08
N GLU A 79 13.02 -10.24 0.02
CA GLU A 79 12.60 -11.62 -0.28
C GLU A 79 13.07 -12.62 0.77
N ASP A 80 14.31 -12.46 1.26
CA ASP A 80 14.88 -13.29 2.34
C ASP A 80 14.21 -13.05 3.70
N CYS A 81 13.30 -12.07 3.79
CA CYS A 81 12.65 -11.72 5.02
C CYS A 81 11.49 -12.68 5.32
N GLU A 82 11.74 -13.64 6.22
CA GLU A 82 10.73 -14.59 6.67
C GLU A 82 9.61 -13.88 7.46
N GLY A 83 8.42 -13.82 6.84
CA GLY A 83 7.19 -13.35 7.47
C GLY A 83 6.89 -11.86 7.19
N PRO A 84 5.82 -11.52 6.44
CA PRO A 84 5.50 -10.14 6.02
C PRO A 84 5.16 -9.17 7.17
N ARG A 85 5.18 -9.67 8.42
CA ARG A 85 4.79 -8.96 9.63
C ARG A 85 5.96 -8.53 10.50
N SER A 86 7.19 -8.98 10.24
CA SER A 86 8.33 -8.54 11.05
C SER A 86 8.59 -7.04 10.82
N ALA A 87 8.97 -6.32 11.88
CA ALA A 87 9.31 -4.89 11.77
C ALA A 87 10.44 -4.66 10.75
N LYS A 88 11.40 -5.60 10.70
CA LYS A 88 12.49 -5.60 9.73
C LYS A 88 11.99 -5.69 8.29
N CYS A 89 11.05 -6.59 7.98
CA CYS A 89 10.52 -6.68 6.60
C CYS A 89 9.79 -5.40 6.17
N LYS A 90 9.08 -4.74 7.10
CA LYS A 90 8.42 -3.45 6.80
C LYS A 90 9.43 -2.34 6.52
N GLU A 91 10.53 -2.31 7.28
CA GLU A 91 11.62 -1.36 7.06
C GLU A 91 12.32 -1.62 5.71
N MET A 92 12.61 -2.88 5.39
CA MET A 92 13.18 -3.30 4.10
C MET A 92 12.26 -2.94 2.94
N ALA A 93 10.95 -3.13 3.09
CA ALA A 93 9.97 -2.69 2.09
C ALA A 93 10.05 -1.17 1.90
N GLY A 94 10.07 -0.38 2.98
CA GLY A 94 10.24 1.06 2.91
C GLY A 94 11.54 1.50 2.20
N MET A 95 12.65 0.83 2.50
CA MET A 95 13.92 1.07 1.81
C MET A 95 13.84 0.72 0.31
N LEU A 96 13.15 -0.36 -0.05
CA LEU A 96 12.94 -0.73 -1.44
C LEU A 96 12.13 0.33 -2.19
N PHE A 97 11.02 0.78 -1.63
CA PHE A 97 10.20 1.86 -2.20
C PHE A 97 11.06 3.12 -2.43
N ASN A 98 11.80 3.57 -1.41
CA ASN A 98 12.66 4.75 -1.52
C ASN A 98 13.74 4.59 -2.60
N CYS A 99 14.34 3.40 -2.70
CA CYS A 99 15.30 3.10 -3.75
C CYS A 99 14.64 3.19 -5.14
N MET A 100 13.45 2.61 -5.32
CA MET A 100 12.74 2.65 -6.60
C MET A 100 12.40 4.09 -7.01
N TYR A 101 11.91 4.93 -6.09
CA TYR A 101 11.66 6.34 -6.38
C TYR A 101 12.93 7.12 -6.72
N SER A 102 14.07 6.78 -6.09
CA SER A 102 15.36 7.40 -6.40
C SER A 102 15.90 6.96 -7.77
N HIS A 103 15.57 5.75 -8.19
CA HIS A 103 15.94 5.15 -9.47
C HIS A 103 14.74 5.04 -10.41
N SER A 104 13.89 6.06 -10.40
CA SER A 104 12.56 5.98 -10.99
C SER A 104 12.59 5.66 -12.48
N ASP A 105 13.59 6.13 -13.23
CA ASP A 105 13.74 5.89 -14.68
C ASP A 105 13.62 4.40 -15.06
N TYR A 106 14.16 3.51 -14.23
CA TYR A 106 14.06 2.06 -14.43
C TYR A 106 12.72 1.50 -13.90
N TYR A 107 12.29 1.95 -12.71
CA TYR A 107 11.16 1.38 -11.97
C TYR A 107 9.80 2.03 -12.29
N GLN A 108 9.75 3.03 -13.16
CA GLN A 108 8.56 3.79 -13.54
C GLN A 108 7.31 2.91 -13.77
N PRO A 109 7.38 1.80 -14.52
CA PRO A 109 6.19 0.97 -14.77
C PRO A 109 5.55 0.43 -13.49
N VAL A 110 6.38 0.01 -12.52
CA VAL A 110 5.90 -0.53 -11.23
C VAL A 110 5.43 0.60 -10.32
N ILE A 111 6.17 1.71 -10.29
CA ILE A 111 5.81 2.91 -9.51
C ILE A 111 4.44 3.43 -9.93
N ALA A 112 4.17 3.54 -11.23
CA ALA A 112 2.88 4.02 -11.73
C ALA A 112 1.71 3.15 -11.24
N VAL A 113 1.84 1.81 -11.28
CA VAL A 113 0.81 0.91 -10.76
C VAL A 113 0.62 1.10 -9.25
N TRP A 114 1.71 1.25 -8.49
CA TRP A 114 1.65 1.53 -7.06
C TRP A 114 0.96 2.85 -6.72
N GLU A 115 1.28 3.94 -7.42
CA GLU A 115 0.64 5.25 -7.20
C GLU A 115 -0.86 5.16 -7.47
N THR A 116 -1.29 4.52 -8.55
CA THR A 116 -2.73 4.35 -8.83
C THR A 116 -3.44 3.54 -7.74
N PHE A 117 -2.76 2.55 -7.15
CA PHE A 117 -3.28 1.79 -6.03
C PHE A 117 -3.38 2.65 -4.76
N TYR A 118 -2.36 3.43 -4.42
CA TYR A 118 -2.39 4.31 -3.25
C TYR A 118 -3.49 5.38 -3.35
N GLU A 119 -3.69 5.96 -4.54
CA GLU A 119 -4.80 6.89 -4.78
C GLU A 119 -6.16 6.21 -4.59
N GLN A 120 -6.33 4.98 -5.07
CA GLN A 120 -7.58 4.25 -4.90
C GLN A 120 -7.81 3.86 -3.43
N LEU A 121 -6.76 3.41 -2.74
CA LEU A 121 -6.81 3.05 -1.33
C LEU A 121 -7.16 4.26 -0.45
N ALA A 122 -6.63 5.44 -0.76
CA ALA A 122 -6.99 6.69 -0.07
C ALA A 122 -8.49 7.00 -0.22
N LYS A 123 -9.04 6.93 -1.44
CA LYS A 123 -10.47 7.15 -1.71
C LYS A 123 -11.36 6.15 -0.97
N ASP A 124 -10.99 4.87 -1.00
CA ASP A 124 -11.74 3.81 -0.33
C ASP A 124 -11.74 3.98 1.19
N LEU A 125 -10.62 4.44 1.76
CA LEU A 125 -10.48 4.71 3.19
C LEU A 125 -11.34 5.93 3.60
N GLU A 126 -11.39 6.98 2.80
CA GLU A 126 -12.28 8.14 3.02
C GLU A 126 -13.76 7.73 3.03
N VAL A 127 -14.18 6.92 2.06
CA VAL A 127 -15.56 6.39 1.99
C VAL A 127 -15.88 5.53 3.22
N PHE A 128 -14.93 4.69 3.64
CA PHE A 128 -15.08 3.86 4.83
C PHE A 128 -15.26 4.69 6.11
N HIS A 129 -14.40 5.69 6.33
CA HIS A 129 -14.52 6.59 7.48
C HIS A 129 -15.85 7.36 7.48
N ALA A 130 -16.31 7.83 6.32
CA ALA A 130 -17.59 8.52 6.20
C ALA A 130 -18.79 7.61 6.52
N LYS A 131 -18.75 6.34 6.11
CA LYS A 131 -19.78 5.34 6.46
C LYS A 131 -19.78 5.05 7.96
N LYS A 132 -18.61 4.81 8.54
CA LYS A 132 -18.48 4.53 9.98
C LYS A 132 -19.01 5.69 10.83
N GLN A 133 -18.65 6.93 10.49
CA GLN A 133 -19.18 8.12 11.17
C GLN A 133 -20.70 8.25 11.04
N ARG A 134 -21.27 7.94 9.87
CA ARG A 134 -22.72 7.94 9.66
C ARG A 134 -23.40 6.89 10.54
N GLU A 135 -22.88 5.67 10.58
CA GLU A 135 -23.43 4.57 11.39
C GLU A 135 -23.37 4.89 12.88
N GLU A 136 -22.23 5.38 13.38
CA GLU A 136 -22.10 5.85 14.77
C GLU A 136 -23.06 7.01 15.09
N SER A 137 -23.27 7.94 14.14
CA SER A 137 -24.22 9.04 14.33
C SER A 137 -25.67 8.54 14.39
N PHE A 138 -26.00 7.53 13.59
CA PHE A 138 -27.31 6.90 13.55
C PHE A 138 -27.54 6.12 14.85
N GLU A 139 -26.58 5.29 15.27
CA GLU A 139 -26.64 4.55 16.53
C GLU A 139 -26.83 5.48 17.74
N LYS A 140 -26.03 6.56 17.84
CA LYS A 140 -26.19 7.58 18.89
C LYS A 140 -27.57 8.25 18.85
N ALA A 141 -28.10 8.53 17.67
CA ALA A 141 -29.43 9.11 17.52
C ALA A 141 -30.55 8.13 17.96
N TYR A 142 -30.38 6.83 17.74
CA TYR A 142 -31.31 5.81 18.21
C TYR A 142 -31.23 5.58 19.72
N LEU A 143 -30.02 5.53 20.29
CA LEU A 143 -29.79 5.49 21.74
C LEU A 143 -30.43 6.70 22.43
N PHE A 144 -30.22 7.91 21.90
CA PHE A 144 -30.81 9.12 22.46
C PHE A 144 -32.35 9.13 22.39
N LYS A 145 -32.94 8.63 21.29
CA LYS A 145 -34.40 8.47 21.17
C LYS A 145 -34.96 7.40 22.11
N GLY A 146 -34.23 6.31 22.35
CA GLY A 146 -34.59 5.28 23.33
C GLY A 146 -34.59 5.80 24.76
N PHE A 147 -33.63 6.67 25.11
CA PHE A 147 -33.53 7.28 26.44
C PHE A 147 -34.63 8.32 26.71
N LYS A 148 -35.19 8.95 25.67
CA LYS A 148 -36.25 9.97 25.78
C LYS A 148 -37.67 9.39 25.96
N ARG A 149 -37.78 8.06 26.08
CA ARG A 149 -39.04 7.32 26.21
C ARG A 149 -39.28 6.78 27.63
N PHE A 150 -38.41 7.14 28.57
CA PHE A 150 -38.59 7.05 30.03
C PHE A 150 -38.68 8.46 30.62
#